data_AF-A0A2V7PM35-F1
#
_entry.id   AF-A0A2V7PM35-F1
#
_cell.length_a   1.000
_cell.length_b   1.000
_cell.length_c   1.000
_cell.angle_alpha   90.00
_cell.angle_beta   90.00
_cell.angle_gamma   90.00
#
_symmetry.space_group_name_H-M   'P 1'
#
loop_
_entity.id
_entity.type
_entity.pdbx_description
1 polymer ?
#
loop_
_entity_poly.entity_id
_entity_poly.type
_entity_poly.pdbx_seq_one_letter_code
_entity_poly.pdbx_strand_id
1 'polypeptide(L)'
;MRRGSCAARSPCGSWGTGREGRLPRRHQGDGPRPGPAAGRAGRPALPPGPRPHRPGEERTGAACDLEKPEGFAAALDAAEAGLGGLDAVIVTAGLFATQDRLEEDVELARRLLTIDFAHTVVFCEHARKRLLARGGGTLCVFSSVAGERGRKPVALYGAAK
;
A
#
# COMPACT_ATOMS: atom_id res chain seq x y z
N MET A 1 -35.64 -8.29 5.25
CA MET A 1 -34.78 -9.46 5.52
C MET A 1 -33.37 -8.95 5.84
N ARG A 2 -32.84 -9.27 7.02
CA ARG A 2 -31.50 -8.85 7.48
C ARG A 2 -30.53 -10.02 7.36
N ARG A 3 -29.38 -9.82 6.70
CA ARG A 3 -28.12 -10.59 6.75
C ARG A 3 -27.02 -9.56 6.43
N GLY A 4 -25.88 -9.38 7.09
CA GLY A 4 -25.22 -10.10 8.18
C GLY A 4 -23.71 -10.26 7.89
N SER A 5 -22.90 -9.21 8.14
CA SER A 5 -21.40 -9.17 8.28
C SER A 5 -20.54 -9.61 7.05
N CYS A 6 -19.23 -9.36 6.88
CA CYS A 6 -18.14 -8.90 7.75
C CYS A 6 -16.94 -8.39 6.90
N ALA A 7 -15.94 -7.83 7.59
CA ALA A 7 -14.70 -7.21 7.13
C ALA A 7 -13.75 -8.09 6.29
N ALA A 8 -13.17 -7.51 5.23
CA ALA A 8 -11.92 -8.00 4.66
C ALA A 8 -10.77 -7.57 5.60
N ARG A 9 -10.39 -8.47 6.50
CA ARG A 9 -9.08 -8.46 7.16
C ARG A 9 -8.15 -9.29 6.30
N SER A 10 -7.17 -8.68 5.65
CA SER A 10 -5.96 -9.37 5.22
C SER A 10 -4.93 -9.27 6.35
N PRO A 11 -4.28 -10.36 6.77
CA PRO A 11 -3.28 -10.33 7.82
C PRO A 11 -1.94 -9.94 7.19
N CYS A 12 -1.46 -8.71 7.41
CA CYS A 12 -0.05 -8.42 7.27
C CYS A 12 0.44 -7.71 8.53
N GLY A 13 1.51 -8.25 9.09
CA GLY A 13 1.81 -8.27 10.52
C GLY A 13 2.05 -6.91 11.17
N SER A 14 1.81 -6.91 12.47
CA SER A 14 2.21 -5.86 13.41
C SER A 14 3.73 -5.64 13.36
N TRP A 15 4.16 -4.45 12.94
CA TRP A 15 5.54 -4.01 13.15
C TRP A 15 5.67 -3.45 14.58
N GLY A 16 6.01 -4.34 15.51
CA GLY A 16 6.44 -3.98 16.86
C GLY A 16 7.86 -3.44 16.84
N THR A 17 8.06 -2.25 17.41
CA THR A 17 9.39 -1.70 17.72
C THR A 17 9.95 -2.39 18.97
N GLY A 18 11.02 -3.17 18.83
CA GLY A 18 11.74 -3.83 19.92
C GLY A 18 13.23 -3.46 19.91
N ARG A 19 13.77 -3.16 21.09
CA ARG A 19 15.02 -2.45 21.37
C ARG A 19 16.20 -3.42 21.61
N GLU A 20 17.42 -2.87 21.48
CA GLU A 20 18.68 -3.27 22.13
C GLU A 20 19.39 -4.59 21.75
N GLY A 21 20.35 -4.46 20.82
CA GLY A 21 21.52 -5.35 20.69
C GLY A 21 22.81 -4.59 21.02
N ARG A 22 23.44 -4.95 22.13
CA ARG A 22 24.74 -4.43 22.61
C ARG A 22 25.88 -4.99 21.74
N LEU A 23 26.74 -4.13 21.19
CA LEU A 23 27.99 -4.53 20.52
C LEU A 23 29.21 -3.81 21.13
N PRO A 24 30.42 -4.41 21.07
CA PRO A 24 31.50 -4.19 22.04
C PRO A 24 32.38 -2.98 21.73
N ARG A 25 33.05 -2.50 22.80
CA ARG A 25 34.02 -1.38 22.78
C ARG A 25 35.13 -1.63 21.77
N ARG A 26 35.36 -0.67 20.87
CA ARG A 26 36.60 -0.55 20.08
C ARG A 26 37.32 0.75 20.41
N HIS A 27 38.65 0.64 20.33
CA HIS A 27 39.72 1.52 20.77
C HIS A 27 39.56 3.02 20.47
N GLN A 28 39.99 3.83 21.43
CA GLN A 28 40.30 5.26 21.28
C GLN A 28 41.54 5.41 20.39
N GLY A 29 41.38 6.13 19.28
CA GLY A 29 42.45 6.74 18.50
C GLY A 29 42.02 8.18 18.20
N ASP A 30 42.92 9.12 18.47
CA ASP A 30 42.69 10.56 18.34
C ASP A 30 42.32 10.94 16.90
N GLY A 31 41.06 11.37 16.72
CA GLY A 31 40.52 11.95 15.50
C GLY A 31 39.99 13.37 15.75
N PRO A 32 39.89 14.21 14.72
CA PRO A 32 39.58 15.63 14.86
C PRO A 32 38.20 15.86 15.48
N ARG A 33 38.10 16.95 16.25
CA ARG A 33 36.91 17.35 17.03
C ARG A 33 35.63 17.35 16.18
N PRO A 34 34.50 16.82 16.68
CA PRO A 34 33.23 16.88 15.96
C PRO A 34 32.71 18.31 15.89
N GLY A 35 32.31 18.73 14.68
CA GLY A 35 31.54 19.96 14.47
C GLY A 35 30.15 19.89 15.12
N PRO A 36 29.44 21.02 15.23
CA PRO A 36 28.17 21.09 15.94
C PRO A 36 27.13 20.13 15.35
N ALA A 37 26.54 19.31 16.22
CA ALA A 37 25.49 18.37 15.86
C ALA A 37 24.31 19.12 15.23
N ALA A 38 23.98 18.77 13.99
CA ALA A 38 22.71 19.15 13.38
C ALA A 38 21.59 18.64 14.30
N GLY A 39 20.77 19.56 14.81
CA GLY A 39 19.67 19.26 15.71
C GLY A 39 18.77 18.17 15.12
N ARG A 40 18.38 17.19 15.94
CA ARG A 40 17.33 16.24 15.58
C ARG A 40 16.06 17.04 15.33
N ALA A 41 15.73 17.25 14.05
CA ALA A 41 14.39 17.66 13.66
C ALA A 41 13.41 16.67 14.29
N GLY A 42 12.47 17.18 15.09
CA GLY A 42 11.45 16.36 15.75
C GLY A 42 10.71 15.52 14.71
N ARG A 43 10.41 14.26 15.04
CA ARG A 43 9.55 13.43 14.18
C ARG A 43 8.23 14.19 13.98
N PRO A 44 7.78 14.42 12.73
CA PRO A 44 6.48 15.01 12.51
C PRO A 44 5.42 14.15 13.20
N ALA A 45 4.44 14.82 13.81
CA ALA A 45 3.30 14.14 14.41
C ALA A 45 2.65 13.26 13.36
N LEU A 46 2.40 11.99 13.70
CA LEU A 46 1.64 11.09 12.83
C LEU A 46 0.25 11.73 12.62
N PRO A 47 -0.27 11.79 11.39
CA PRO A 47 -1.64 12.23 11.19
C PRO A 47 -2.59 11.37 12.03
N PRO A 48 -3.72 11.94 12.50
CA PRO A 48 -4.68 11.19 13.28
C PRO A 48 -5.09 9.92 12.52
N GLY A 49 -5.14 8.80 13.24
CA GLY A 49 -5.60 7.53 12.68
C GLY A 49 -7.03 7.63 12.14
N PRO A 50 -7.47 6.64 11.34
CA PRO A 50 -8.80 6.64 10.77
C PRO A 50 -9.84 6.84 11.87
N ARG A 51 -10.73 7.81 11.66
CA ARG A 51 -11.81 8.11 12.61
C ARG A 51 -12.73 6.89 12.70
N PRO A 52 -13.19 6.51 13.90
CA PRO A 52 -14.18 5.45 14.04
C PRO A 52 -15.46 5.84 13.29
N HIS A 53 -16.07 4.85 12.65
CA HIS A 53 -17.31 4.97 11.89
C HIS A 53 -18.43 5.57 12.75
N ARG A 54 -19.23 6.45 12.14
CA ARG A 54 -20.42 7.02 12.78
C ARG A 54 -21.64 6.14 12.51
N PRO A 55 -22.44 5.78 13.54
CA PRO A 55 -23.70 5.07 13.33
C PRO A 55 -24.55 5.81 12.29
N GLY A 56 -24.88 5.15 11.17
CA GLY A 56 -25.66 5.70 10.06
C GLY A 56 -24.95 5.79 8.70
N GLU A 57 -23.63 5.58 8.64
CA GLU A 57 -22.91 5.58 7.36
C GLU A 57 -23.07 4.23 6.63
N GLU A 58 -23.66 4.30 5.44
CA GLU A 58 -23.99 3.15 4.58
C GLU A 58 -22.72 2.53 3.99
N ARG A 59 -22.65 1.20 3.99
CA ARG A 59 -21.51 0.43 3.46
C ARG A 59 -21.99 -0.61 2.48
N THR A 60 -21.49 -0.51 1.26
CA THR A 60 -21.55 -1.59 0.26
C THR A 60 -20.19 -2.28 0.13
N GLY A 61 -20.16 -3.42 -0.56
CA GLY A 61 -18.93 -4.15 -0.86
C GLY A 61 -19.07 -4.98 -2.14
N ALA A 62 -17.97 -5.08 -2.88
CA ALA A 62 -17.84 -5.91 -4.06
C ALA A 62 -16.51 -6.69 -3.98
N ALA A 63 -16.50 -7.92 -4.45
CA ALA A 63 -15.26 -8.68 -4.57
C ALA A 63 -14.41 -8.11 -5.72
N CYS A 64 -13.16 -7.78 -5.44
CA CYS A 64 -12.20 -7.33 -6.45
C CYS A 64 -10.86 -8.02 -6.15
N ASP A 65 -10.40 -8.81 -7.12
CA ASP A 65 -9.16 -9.58 -7.03
C ASP A 65 -8.19 -9.02 -8.07
N LEU A 66 -7.11 -8.37 -7.62
CA LEU A 66 -6.12 -7.76 -8.51
C LEU A 66 -5.36 -8.77 -9.38
N GLU A 67 -5.52 -10.08 -9.17
CA GLU A 67 -5.01 -11.10 -10.09
C GLU A 67 -5.92 -11.31 -11.32
N LYS A 68 -7.17 -10.84 -11.27
CA LYS A 68 -8.21 -11.13 -12.26
C LYS A 68 -8.75 -9.83 -12.87
N PRO A 69 -8.06 -9.25 -13.87
CA PRO A 69 -8.43 -7.98 -14.47
C PRO A 69 -9.82 -7.99 -15.14
N GLU A 70 -10.29 -9.16 -15.57
CA GLU A 70 -11.64 -9.37 -16.08
C GLU A 70 -12.74 -9.00 -15.06
N GLY A 71 -12.43 -9.02 -13.76
CA GLY A 71 -13.37 -8.68 -12.69
C GLY A 71 -13.45 -7.18 -12.34
N PHE A 72 -12.53 -6.34 -12.84
CA PHE A 72 -12.41 -4.96 -12.38
C PHE A 72 -13.62 -4.09 -12.73
N ALA A 73 -14.14 -4.23 -13.94
CA ALA A 73 -15.32 -3.48 -14.36
C ALA A 73 -16.53 -3.82 -13.49
N ALA A 74 -16.81 -5.11 -13.31
CA ALA A 74 -17.94 -5.58 -12.50
C ALA A 74 -17.83 -5.15 -11.03
N ALA A 75 -16.63 -5.16 -10.45
CA ALA A 75 -16.40 -4.69 -9.09
C ALA A 75 -16.68 -3.19 -8.93
N LEU A 76 -16.25 -2.37 -9.89
CA LEU A 76 -16.50 -0.94 -9.89
C LEU A 76 -17.97 -0.60 -10.17
N ASP A 77 -18.65 -1.34 -11.05
CA ASP A 77 -20.08 -1.18 -11.32
C ASP A 77 -20.91 -1.46 -10.07
N ALA A 78 -20.58 -2.53 -9.34
CA ALA A 78 -21.24 -2.86 -8.08
C ALA A 78 -20.98 -1.80 -6.99
N ALA A 79 -19.76 -1.25 -6.93
CA ALA A 79 -19.43 -0.16 -6.02
C ALA A 79 -20.21 1.12 -6.35
N GLU A 80 -20.26 1.52 -7.62
CA GLU A 80 -21.04 2.68 -8.09
C GLU A 80 -22.52 2.52 -7.77
N ALA A 81 -23.11 1.36 -8.07
CA ALA A 81 -24.52 1.10 -7.80
C ALA A 81 -24.84 1.16 -6.30
N GLY A 82 -23.95 0.64 -5.44
CA GLY A 82 -24.16 0.64 -4.00
C GLY A 82 -23.85 1.98 -3.31
N LEU A 83 -23.11 2.89 -3.95
CA LEU A 83 -22.73 4.20 -3.39
C LEU A 83 -23.48 5.38 -4.05
N GLY A 84 -24.20 5.15 -5.15
CA GLY A 84 -24.75 6.23 -5.97
C GLY A 84 -23.69 6.97 -6.81
N GLY A 85 -22.52 6.36 -6.98
CA GLY A 85 -21.37 6.86 -7.71
C GLY A 85 -20.07 6.89 -6.90
N LEU A 86 -18.96 7.19 -7.58
CA LEU A 86 -17.62 7.26 -6.98
C LEU A 86 -17.06 8.70 -7.09
N ASP A 87 -16.70 9.28 -5.95
CA ASP A 87 -16.00 10.58 -5.90
C ASP A 87 -14.51 10.40 -5.64
N ALA A 88 -14.14 9.29 -5.00
CA ALA A 88 -12.76 8.90 -4.74
C ALA A 88 -12.58 7.38 -4.87
N VAL A 89 -11.45 6.98 -5.45
CA VAL A 89 -10.99 5.60 -5.50
C VAL A 89 -9.61 5.53 -4.86
N ILE A 90 -9.47 4.70 -3.82
CA ILE A 90 -8.21 4.52 -3.08
C ILE A 90 -7.75 3.07 -3.25
N VAL A 91 -6.64 2.86 -3.96
CA VAL A 91 -6.06 1.55 -4.19
C VAL A 91 -5.00 1.27 -3.14
N THR A 92 -5.27 0.30 -2.27
CA THR A 92 -4.37 -0.11 -1.18
C THR A 92 -3.91 -1.56 -1.28
N ALA A 93 -4.51 -2.34 -2.18
CA ALA A 93 -4.15 -3.73 -2.39
C ALA A 93 -2.79 -3.85 -3.09
N GLY A 94 -2.06 -4.90 -2.73
CA GLY A 94 -0.76 -5.24 -3.30
C GLY A 94 -0.19 -6.51 -2.66
N LEU A 95 0.80 -7.09 -3.30
CA LEU A 95 1.51 -8.30 -2.90
C LEU A 95 2.95 -7.95 -2.49
N PHE A 96 3.39 -8.49 -1.36
CA PHE A 96 4.75 -8.31 -0.88
C PHE A 96 5.45 -9.64 -0.67
N ALA A 97 6.71 -9.70 -1.09
CA ALA A 97 7.66 -10.76 -0.74
C ALA A 97 9.08 -10.17 -0.64
N THR A 98 9.98 -10.88 0.04
CA THR A 98 11.39 -10.46 0.13
C THR A 98 12.11 -10.68 -1.20
N GLN A 99 13.21 -9.93 -1.43
CA GLN A 99 14.01 -10.08 -2.65
C GLN A 99 14.47 -11.52 -2.86
N ASP A 100 15.05 -12.17 -1.83
CA ASP A 100 15.52 -13.55 -1.92
C ASP A 100 14.41 -14.52 -2.38
N ARG A 101 13.18 -14.34 -1.88
CA ARG A 101 12.03 -15.19 -2.28
C ARG A 101 11.63 -14.96 -3.73
N LEU A 102 11.72 -13.73 -4.20
CA LEU A 102 11.39 -13.36 -5.58
C LEU A 102 12.49 -13.81 -6.56
N GLU A 103 13.75 -13.90 -6.10
CA GLU A 103 14.87 -14.43 -6.89
C GLU A 103 14.84 -15.96 -6.96
N GLU A 104 14.36 -16.63 -5.90
CA GLU A 104 14.20 -18.09 -5.85
C GLU A 104 12.98 -18.59 -6.66
N ASP A 105 11.92 -17.79 -6.79
CA ASP A 105 10.66 -18.16 -7.41
C ASP A 105 10.23 -17.17 -8.50
N VAL A 106 10.48 -17.54 -9.76
CA VAL A 106 10.16 -16.73 -10.94
C VAL A 106 8.65 -16.51 -11.11
N GLU A 107 7.81 -17.46 -10.72
CA GLU A 107 6.36 -17.33 -10.85
C GLU A 107 5.81 -16.39 -9.78
N LEU A 108 6.35 -16.43 -8.57
CA LEU A 108 6.04 -15.45 -7.54
C LEU A 108 6.48 -14.05 -7.97
N ALA A 109 7.67 -13.90 -8.57
CA ALA A 109 8.15 -12.62 -9.10
C ALA A 109 7.24 -12.09 -10.21
N ARG A 110 6.90 -12.92 -11.19
CA ARG A 110 5.95 -12.58 -12.26
C ARG A 110 4.60 -12.16 -11.68
N ARG A 111 4.06 -12.94 -10.74
CA ARG A 111 2.76 -12.66 -10.10
C ARG A 111 2.78 -11.33 -9.35
N LEU A 112 3.82 -11.06 -8.56
CA LEU A 112 3.97 -9.78 -7.85
C LEU A 112 4.02 -8.61 -8.82
N LEU A 113 4.90 -8.65 -9.84
CA LEU A 113 5.02 -7.59 -10.84
C LEU A 113 3.71 -7.39 -11.61
N THR A 114 3.00 -8.47 -11.90
CA THR A 114 1.71 -8.41 -12.60
C THR A 114 0.65 -7.72 -11.74
N ILE A 115 0.49 -8.11 -10.48
CA ILE A 115 -0.52 -7.53 -9.57
C ILE A 115 -0.19 -6.07 -9.25
N ASP A 116 1.03 -5.83 -8.75
CA ASP A 116 1.38 -4.55 -8.14
C ASP A 116 1.63 -3.44 -9.16
N PHE A 117 1.98 -3.82 -10.40
CA PHE A 117 2.19 -2.88 -11.48
C PHE A 117 1.12 -3.00 -12.57
N ALA A 118 1.19 -4.04 -13.40
CA ALA A 118 0.39 -4.10 -14.62
C ALA A 118 -1.13 -4.07 -14.36
N HIS A 119 -1.62 -4.92 -13.47
CA HIS A 119 -3.03 -5.00 -13.13
C HIS A 119 -3.49 -3.80 -12.29
N THR A 120 -2.63 -3.27 -11.42
CA THR A 120 -2.93 -2.02 -10.70
C THR A 120 -3.11 -0.85 -11.68
N VAL A 121 -2.28 -0.72 -12.71
CA VAL A 121 -2.45 0.29 -13.78
C VAL A 121 -3.76 0.06 -14.55
N VAL A 122 -4.07 -1.19 -14.92
CA VAL A 122 -5.33 -1.52 -15.61
C VAL A 122 -6.54 -1.13 -14.74
N PHE A 123 -6.54 -1.49 -13.46
CA PHE A 123 -7.59 -1.11 -12.52
C PHE A 123 -7.73 0.43 -12.43
N CYS A 124 -6.61 1.15 -12.35
CA CYS A 124 -6.60 2.61 -12.33
C CYS A 124 -7.24 3.21 -13.59
N GLU A 125 -7.02 2.63 -14.77
CA GLU A 125 -7.69 3.08 -16.00
C GLU A 125 -9.21 2.85 -15.98
N HIS A 126 -9.68 1.74 -15.39
CA HIS A 126 -11.12 1.53 -15.19
C HIS A 126 -11.72 2.56 -14.22
N ALA A 127 -11.01 2.87 -13.13
CA ALA A 127 -11.43 3.86 -12.16
C ALA A 127 -11.40 5.29 -12.74
N ARG A 128 -10.34 5.64 -13.47
CA ARG A 128 -10.17 6.96 -14.12
C ARG A 128 -11.33 7.27 -15.06
N LYS A 129 -11.74 6.31 -15.91
CA LYS A 129 -12.87 6.49 -16.84
C LYS A 129 -14.16 6.86 -16.11
N ARG A 130 -14.43 6.20 -14.98
CA ARG A 130 -15.61 6.43 -14.13
C ARG A 130 -15.59 7.80 -13.44
N LEU A 131 -14.46 8.16 -12.82
CA LEU A 131 -14.28 9.46 -12.19
C LEU A 131 -14.46 10.60 -13.21
N LEU A 132 -13.85 10.48 -14.40
CA LEU A 132 -13.98 11.50 -15.44
C LEU A 132 -15.40 11.61 -16.01
N ALA A 133 -16.12 10.49 -16.16
CA ALA A 133 -17.51 10.50 -16.62
C ALA A 133 -18.44 11.29 -15.69
N ARG A 134 -18.06 11.49 -14.42
CA ARG A 134 -18.81 12.25 -13.41
C ARG A 134 -18.29 13.68 -13.20
N GLY A 135 -17.40 14.16 -14.07
CA GLY A 135 -16.83 15.51 -13.97
C GLY A 135 -15.54 15.59 -13.12
N GLY A 136 -14.97 14.45 -12.73
CA GLY A 136 -13.71 14.36 -12.01
C GLY A 136 -13.83 13.65 -10.66
N GLY A 137 -12.72 13.64 -9.91
CA GLY A 137 -12.65 13.02 -8.59
C GLY A 137 -11.21 12.72 -8.18
N THR A 138 -11.05 11.94 -7.12
CA THR A 138 -9.72 11.58 -6.59
C THR A 138 -9.37 10.13 -6.90
N LEU A 139 -8.26 9.88 -7.58
CA LEU A 139 -7.64 8.56 -7.68
C LEU A 139 -6.34 8.56 -6.87
N CYS A 140 -6.31 7.79 -5.79
CA CYS A 140 -5.14 7.66 -4.92
C CYS A 140 -4.65 6.21 -4.91
N VAL A 141 -3.36 6.01 -5.18
CA VAL A 141 -2.74 4.68 -5.24
C VAL A 141 -1.63 4.61 -4.22
N PHE A 142 -1.66 3.59 -3.35
CA PHE A 142 -0.63 3.40 -2.34
C PHE A 142 0.58 2.70 -2.96
N SER A 143 1.70 3.44 -2.97
CA SER A 143 3.02 2.93 -3.33
C SER A 143 3.81 2.54 -2.05
N SER A 144 5.12 2.42 -2.16
CA SER A 144 6.06 2.13 -1.09
C SER A 144 7.31 3.01 -1.22
N VAL A 145 7.94 3.35 -0.09
CA VAL A 145 9.30 3.95 -0.09
C VAL A 145 10.35 3.07 -0.78
N ALA A 146 10.05 1.79 -1.02
CA ALA A 146 10.86 0.89 -1.84
C ALA A 146 10.90 1.29 -3.33
N GLY A 147 9.86 1.96 -3.84
CA GLY A 147 9.77 2.43 -5.23
C GLY A 147 10.40 3.80 -5.48
N GLU A 148 10.69 4.56 -4.42
CA GLU A 148 11.29 5.89 -4.54
C GLU A 148 12.68 5.88 -5.21
N ARG A 149 13.44 4.80 -5.01
CA ARG A 149 14.72 4.55 -5.70
C ARG A 149 15.07 3.07 -5.65
N GLY A 150 15.82 2.60 -6.64
CA GLY A 150 16.34 1.24 -6.67
C GLY A 150 17.19 0.91 -5.45
N ARG A 151 16.85 -0.18 -4.75
CA ARG A 151 17.56 -0.69 -3.58
C ARG A 151 17.72 -2.20 -3.72
N LYS A 152 18.96 -2.70 -3.58
CA LYS A 152 19.25 -4.14 -3.70
C LYS A 152 18.32 -5.05 -2.88
N PRO A 153 17.98 -4.76 -1.61
CA PRO A 153 17.14 -5.67 -0.81
C PRO A 153 15.66 -5.75 -1.20
N VAL A 154 15.19 -4.90 -2.12
CA VAL A 154 13.78 -4.81 -2.54
C VAL A 154 13.67 -4.42 -4.02
N ALA A 155 14.61 -4.87 -4.87
CA ALA A 155 14.68 -4.42 -6.26
C ALA A 155 13.42 -4.77 -7.05
N LEU A 156 12.92 -6.00 -6.91
CA LEU A 156 11.75 -6.47 -7.66
C LEU A 156 10.43 -5.89 -7.13
N TYR A 157 10.22 -5.91 -5.82
CA TYR A 157 9.05 -5.27 -5.20
C TYR A 157 9.06 -3.75 -5.40
N GLY A 158 10.22 -3.12 -5.23
CA GLY A 158 10.41 -1.69 -5.43
C GLY A 158 10.14 -1.27 -6.87
N ALA A 159 10.57 -2.05 -7.86
CA ALA A 159 10.26 -1.76 -9.26
C ALA A 159 8.75 -1.83 -9.59
N ALA A 160 7.97 -2.57 -8.79
CA ALA A 160 6.52 -2.68 -8.97
C ALA A 160 5.73 -1.54 -8.30
N LYS A 161 6.38 -0.69 -7.49
CA LYS A 161 5.75 0.35 -6.67
C LYS A 161 6.15 1.75 -7.09
#